data_AF-A0A1C3XUI2-F1
#
_entry.id   AF-A0A1C3XUI2-F1
#
_cell.length_a   1.000
_cell.length_b   1.000
_cell.length_c   1.000
_cell.angle_alpha   90.00
_cell.angle_beta   90.00
_cell.angle_gamma   90.00
#
_symmetry.space_group_name_H-M   'P 1'
#
loop_
_entity.id
_entity.type
_entity.pdbx_description
1 polymer ?
#
loop_
_entity_poly.entity_id
_entity_poly.type
_entity_poly.pdbx_seq_one_letter_code
_entity_poly.pdbx_strand_id
1 'polypeptide(L)'
;MRKAFGFVRDGVLKNTSYKQEPYVYGSLGGDDVPLVPAKPVVTGPQANPDSEIRRDYELALQLGTRDVWTAFLNRYPSGFYTDLAKAQLNRIAAEDARAAATEKARQAEDEKTRLVAERAKKAEQEKAAAAAKAAEDARLAAEKAKQIEEAKAAAAEQRRKDAEAAAAKALADKLAKDKAAAELAAKQAAEKQASPNVEQNIAAVTPSSTPPAMSPQETTRLVQSELRRVGCLTASADGDWNASSQRSLTLFNKYAGTKFDPKLASINTLDAIKAKPGVSARWSAITDSRPMATHV
;
A
#
# COMPACT_ATOMS: atom_id res chain seq x y z
N MET A 1 106.68 31.73 14.49
CA MET A 1 107.90 32.07 15.28
C MET A 1 108.09 33.58 15.60
N ARG A 2 107.25 34.50 15.09
CA ARG A 2 107.41 35.95 15.30
C ARG A 2 107.16 36.40 16.75
N LYS A 3 106.23 35.75 17.47
CA LYS A 3 105.99 36.00 18.90
C LYS A 3 107.20 35.65 19.77
N ALA A 4 107.85 34.50 19.56
CA ALA A 4 108.99 34.08 20.38
C ALA A 4 110.20 35.03 20.26
N PHE A 5 110.59 35.40 19.04
CA PHE A 5 111.73 36.30 18.82
C PHE A 5 111.39 37.79 19.02
N GLY A 6 110.12 38.17 18.89
CA GLY A 6 109.65 39.51 19.27
C GLY A 6 109.80 39.77 20.77
N PHE A 7 109.44 38.81 21.63
CA PHE A 7 109.61 38.95 23.08
C PHE A 7 111.09 39.02 23.50
N VAL A 8 111.99 38.33 22.79
CA VAL A 8 113.44 38.42 23.05
C VAL A 8 113.97 39.81 22.67
N ARG A 9 113.56 40.33 21.51
CA ARG A 9 113.90 41.71 21.11
C ARG A 9 113.38 42.72 22.13
N ASP A 10 112.10 42.65 22.48
CA ASP A 10 111.48 43.58 23.43
C ASP A 10 112.11 43.46 24.83
N GLY A 11 112.53 42.25 25.22
CA GLY A 11 113.31 42.00 26.44
C GLY A 11 114.69 42.64 26.41
N VAL A 12 115.43 42.53 25.31
CA VAL A 12 116.74 43.17 25.14
C VAL A 12 116.61 44.70 25.15
N LEU A 13 115.64 45.28 24.44
CA LEU A 13 115.39 46.72 24.47
C LEU A 13 115.02 47.21 25.87
N LYS A 14 114.16 46.47 26.58
CA LYS A 14 113.74 46.82 27.95
C LYS A 14 114.90 46.73 28.95
N ASN A 15 115.73 45.70 28.85
CA ASN A 15 116.83 45.47 29.80
C ASN A 15 118.06 46.35 29.52
N THR A 16 118.19 46.88 28.30
CA THR A 16 119.29 47.77 27.91
C THR A 16 118.87 49.24 27.83
N SER A 17 117.69 49.59 28.35
CA SER A 17 117.14 50.96 28.31
C SER A 17 117.15 51.57 26.91
N TYR A 18 116.80 50.78 25.89
CA TYR A 18 116.78 51.17 24.48
C TYR A 18 118.15 51.61 23.92
N LYS A 19 119.27 51.24 24.56
CA LYS A 19 120.62 51.58 24.08
C LYS A 19 121.25 50.52 23.17
N GLN A 20 120.73 49.28 23.21
CA GLN A 20 121.16 48.20 22.33
C GLN A 20 119.97 47.73 21.49
N GLU A 21 120.02 47.98 20.18
CA GLU A 21 119.08 47.40 19.23
C GLU A 21 119.68 46.13 18.62
N PRO A 22 119.00 44.97 18.72
CA PRO A 22 119.44 43.77 18.04
C PRO A 22 119.52 44.02 16.53
N TYR A 23 120.71 43.84 15.93
CA TYR A 23 120.97 44.08 14.52
C TYR A 23 120.19 43.09 13.65
N VAL A 24 119.25 43.58 12.82
CA VAL A 24 118.37 42.75 11.98
C VAL A 24 118.88 42.71 10.54
N TYR A 25 119.46 41.58 10.11
CA TYR A 25 119.69 41.30 8.70
C TYR A 25 118.50 40.48 8.16
N GLY A 26 117.62 41.14 7.41
CA GLY A 26 116.50 40.49 6.73
C GLY A 26 115.19 40.54 7.52
N SER A 27 114.23 41.31 7.00
CA SER A 27 112.83 41.20 7.39
C SER A 27 112.34 39.79 7.04
N LEU A 28 112.03 38.98 8.05
CA LEU A 28 111.26 37.74 7.88
C LEU A 28 109.83 38.15 7.44
N GLY A 29 109.67 38.47 6.16
CA GLY A 29 108.40 38.49 5.47
C GLY A 29 107.93 37.03 5.33
N GLY A 30 106.86 36.67 6.02
CA GLY A 30 106.36 35.30 6.08
C GLY A 30 105.45 35.10 7.28
N ASP A 31 104.29 34.50 7.03
CA ASP A 31 103.15 34.36 7.95
C ASP A 31 103.48 33.72 9.32
N ASP A 32 102.60 34.00 10.28
CA ASP A 32 102.69 33.48 11.64
C ASP A 32 102.53 31.94 11.67
N VAL A 33 103.64 31.23 11.88
CA VAL A 33 103.63 29.79 12.16
C VAL A 33 103.39 29.53 13.66
N PRO A 34 102.25 28.94 14.07
CA PRO A 34 101.99 28.56 15.45
C PRO A 34 102.81 27.31 15.83
N LEU A 35 103.50 27.37 16.98
CA LEU A 35 104.32 26.28 17.52
C LEU A 35 103.54 25.29 18.39
N VAL A 36 102.23 25.47 18.49
CA VAL A 36 101.31 24.59 19.23
C VAL A 36 100.07 24.41 18.37
N PRO A 37 99.59 23.17 18.13
CA PRO A 37 98.33 22.95 17.45
C PRO A 37 97.23 23.73 18.17
N ALA A 38 96.51 24.58 17.43
CA ALA A 38 95.40 25.34 17.99
C ALA A 38 94.39 24.36 18.58
N LYS A 39 94.07 24.52 19.87
CA LYS A 39 92.95 23.82 20.51
C LYS A 39 91.72 24.03 19.61
N PRO A 40 91.03 22.97 19.16
CA PRO A 40 89.86 23.14 18.32
C PRO A 40 88.88 24.05 19.04
N VAL A 41 88.53 25.17 18.40
CA VAL A 41 87.40 25.98 18.83
C VAL A 41 86.19 25.09 18.63
N VAL A 42 85.67 24.55 19.74
CA VAL A 42 84.37 23.89 19.73
C VAL A 42 83.37 24.98 19.39
N THR A 43 82.93 25.00 18.13
CA THR A 43 81.73 25.73 17.75
C THR A 43 80.62 25.26 18.69
N GLY A 44 79.95 26.18 19.38
CA GLY A 44 78.82 25.86 20.24
C GLY A 44 77.74 25.08 19.47
N PRO A 45 76.71 24.54 20.14
CA PRO A 45 75.68 23.72 19.51
C PRO A 45 75.16 24.42 18.24
N GLN A 46 75.41 23.83 17.08
CA GLN A 46 74.84 24.32 15.82
C GLN A 46 73.33 24.22 15.92
N ALA A 47 72.62 25.33 15.69
CA ALA A 47 71.17 25.34 15.61
C ALA A 47 70.75 24.35 14.52
N ASN A 48 69.89 23.38 14.86
CA ASN A 48 69.39 22.43 13.88
C ASN A 48 68.50 23.20 12.88
N PRO A 49 68.82 23.20 11.56
CA PRO A 49 68.07 23.92 10.54
C PRO A 49 66.59 23.50 10.45
N ASP A 50 66.24 22.32 10.96
CA ASP A 50 64.87 21.81 10.96
C ASP A 50 64.01 22.32 12.14
N SER A 51 64.59 23.11 13.06
CA SER A 51 63.89 23.53 14.28
C SER A 51 62.71 24.46 14.01
N GLU A 52 62.86 25.38 13.05
CA GLU A 52 61.78 26.28 12.61
C GLU A 52 60.72 25.51 11.83
N ILE A 53 61.15 24.65 10.90
CA ILE A 53 60.27 23.80 10.08
C ILE A 53 59.38 22.92 10.97
N ARG A 54 59.95 22.34 12.04
CA ARG A 54 59.19 21.54 13.01
C ARG A 54 58.12 22.38 13.72
N ARG A 55 58.45 23.59 14.17
CA ARG A 55 57.47 24.46 14.83
C ARG A 55 56.34 24.82 13.88
N ASP A 56 56.65 25.24 12.66
CA ASP A 56 55.63 25.58 11.67
C ASP A 56 54.76 24.37 11.29
N TYR A 57 55.35 23.18 11.24
CA TYR A 57 54.62 21.93 11.06
C TYR A 57 53.69 21.62 12.25
N GLU A 58 54.12 21.86 13.48
CA GLU A 58 53.29 21.73 14.69
C GLU A 58 52.12 22.72 14.69
N LEU A 59 52.33 23.97 14.26
CA LEU A 59 51.24 24.94 14.07
C LEU A 59 50.27 24.47 12.99
N ALA A 60 50.78 23.90 11.89
CA ALA A 60 49.95 23.34 10.84
C ALA A 60 49.09 22.16 11.32
N LEU A 61 49.61 21.32 12.22
CA LEU A 61 48.86 20.23 12.85
C LEU A 61 47.68 20.74 13.71
N GLN A 62 47.81 21.88 14.39
CA GLN A 62 46.74 22.42 15.23
C GLN A 62 45.51 22.85 14.42
N LEU A 63 45.74 23.41 13.24
CA LEU A 63 44.66 23.85 12.34
C LEU A 63 44.18 22.71 11.44
N GLY A 64 45.10 21.88 10.92
CA GLY A 64 44.78 20.67 10.19
C GLY A 64 44.00 20.86 8.89
N THR A 65 43.95 22.06 8.31
CA THR A 65 43.16 22.36 7.10
C THR A 65 43.99 22.28 5.81
N ARG A 66 43.31 22.06 4.68
CA ARG A 66 43.94 21.99 3.34
C ARG A 66 44.75 23.25 3.02
N ASP A 67 44.23 24.43 3.36
CA ASP A 67 44.88 25.71 3.05
C ASP A 67 46.19 25.88 3.84
N VAL A 68 46.19 25.46 5.10
CA VAL A 68 47.37 25.56 5.98
C VAL A 68 48.48 24.62 5.51
N TRP A 69 48.14 23.38 5.15
CA TRP A 69 49.12 22.45 4.57
C TRP A 69 49.64 22.94 3.22
N THR A 70 48.79 23.53 2.38
CA THR A 70 49.22 24.14 1.10
C THR A 70 50.20 25.30 1.34
N ALA A 71 49.92 26.17 2.31
CA ALA A 71 50.81 27.26 2.68
C ALA A 71 52.16 26.75 3.22
N PHE A 72 52.14 25.70 4.06
CA PHE A 72 53.35 25.05 4.56
C PHE A 72 54.21 24.49 3.40
N LEU A 73 53.60 23.81 2.43
CA LEU A 73 54.30 23.26 1.26
C LEU A 73 54.87 24.34 0.34
N ASN A 74 54.21 25.50 0.22
CA ASN A 74 54.71 26.64 -0.54
C ASN A 74 55.93 27.28 0.14
N ARG A 75 55.95 27.30 1.48
CA ARG A 75 57.07 27.83 2.27
C ARG A 75 58.24 26.84 2.32
N TYR A 76 57.97 25.54 2.38
CA TYR A 76 58.94 24.46 2.47
C TYR A 76 58.74 23.43 1.33
N PRO A 77 59.36 23.65 0.16
CA PRO A 77 59.11 22.83 -1.04
C PRO A 77 59.66 21.40 -0.99
N SER A 78 60.62 21.12 -0.12
CA SER A 78 61.27 19.81 0.00
C SER A 78 61.74 19.53 1.44
N GLY A 79 61.94 18.24 1.74
CA GLY A 79 62.36 17.75 3.05
C GLY A 79 61.33 16.84 3.70
N PHE A 80 61.69 16.26 4.85
CA PHE A 80 60.87 15.27 5.54
C PHE A 80 59.47 15.80 5.92
N TYR A 81 59.40 17.02 6.48
CA TYR A 81 58.11 17.61 6.89
C TYR A 81 57.22 17.97 5.70
N THR A 82 57.80 18.28 4.53
CA THR A 82 57.06 18.48 3.28
C THR A 82 56.36 17.19 2.87
N ASP A 83 57.04 16.04 2.95
CA ASP A 83 56.45 14.75 2.61
C ASP A 83 55.34 14.36 3.59
N LEU A 84 55.50 14.67 4.89
CA LEU A 84 54.43 14.52 5.87
C LEU A 84 53.22 15.41 5.57
N ALA A 85 53.44 16.69 5.24
CA ALA A 85 52.37 17.62 4.89
C ALA A 85 51.60 17.20 3.62
N LYS A 86 52.30 16.66 2.61
CA LYS A 86 51.65 16.03 1.44
C LYS A 86 50.79 14.84 1.86
N ALA A 87 51.27 14.02 2.80
CA ALA A 87 50.50 12.90 3.34
C ALA A 87 49.22 13.39 4.06
N GLN A 88 49.30 14.49 4.83
CA GLN A 88 48.13 15.09 5.48
C GLN A 88 47.10 15.60 4.46
N LEU A 89 47.54 16.27 3.39
CA LEU A 89 46.65 16.70 2.31
C LEU A 89 45.94 15.52 1.62
N ASN A 90 46.67 14.45 1.35
CA ASN A 90 46.10 13.24 0.77
C ASN A 90 45.07 12.59 1.70
N ARG A 91 45.32 12.60 3.01
CA ARG A 91 44.35 12.13 4.00
C ARG A 91 43.06 12.97 3.96
N ILE A 92 43.17 14.30 4.00
CA ILE A 92 42.01 15.20 3.94
C ILE A 92 41.24 14.98 2.64
N ALA A 93 41.93 14.87 1.50
CA ALA A 93 41.31 14.59 0.21
C ALA A 93 40.58 13.24 0.18
N ALA A 94 41.15 12.20 0.79
CA ALA A 94 40.51 10.89 0.88
C ALA A 94 39.27 10.91 1.79
N GLU A 95 39.31 11.66 2.90
CA GLU A 95 38.17 11.85 3.80
C GLU A 95 37.04 12.64 3.11
N ASP A 96 37.36 13.74 2.42
CA ASP A 96 36.41 14.52 1.63
C ASP A 96 35.76 13.65 0.53
N ALA A 97 36.55 12.84 -0.18
CA ALA A 97 36.05 11.95 -1.22
C ALA A 97 35.12 10.86 -0.65
N ARG A 98 35.44 10.32 0.53
CA ARG A 98 34.56 9.36 1.24
C ARG A 98 33.25 10.02 1.66
N ALA A 99 33.30 11.22 2.23
CA ALA A 99 32.10 11.96 2.62
C ALA A 99 31.21 12.27 1.40
N ALA A 100 31.80 12.73 0.30
CA ALA A 100 31.09 12.97 -0.95
C ALA A 100 30.47 11.69 -1.54
N ALA A 101 31.18 10.56 -1.47
CA ALA A 101 30.65 9.27 -1.92
C ALA A 101 29.46 8.80 -1.07
N THR A 102 29.54 8.93 0.25
CA THR A 102 28.44 8.60 1.16
C THR A 102 27.22 9.47 0.91
N GLU A 103 27.40 10.79 0.75
CA GLU A 103 26.29 11.70 0.46
C GLU A 103 25.65 11.40 -0.90
N LYS A 104 26.47 11.12 -1.94
CA LYS A 104 25.95 10.73 -3.25
C LYS A 104 25.17 9.40 -3.19
N ALA A 105 25.64 8.43 -2.37
CA ALA A 105 24.92 7.18 -2.16
C ALA A 105 23.56 7.43 -1.48
N ARG A 106 23.51 8.27 -0.44
CA ARG A 106 22.28 8.69 0.24
C ARG A 106 21.30 9.36 -0.73
N GLN A 107 21.78 10.30 -1.55
CA GLN A 107 20.95 10.97 -2.56
C GLN A 107 20.39 9.99 -3.61
N ALA A 108 21.18 9.01 -4.04
CA ALA A 108 20.73 8.00 -4.99
C ALA A 108 19.65 7.08 -4.37
N GLU A 109 19.76 6.74 -3.09
CA GLU A 109 18.73 5.99 -2.36
C GLU A 109 17.45 6.81 -2.15
N ASP A 110 17.56 8.08 -1.78
CA ASP A 110 16.44 9.02 -1.66
C ASP A 110 15.71 9.21 -3.01
N GLU A 111 16.47 9.33 -4.10
CA GLU A 111 15.88 9.44 -5.44
C GLU A 111 15.18 8.13 -5.83
N LYS A 112 15.80 6.98 -5.57
CA LYS A 112 15.19 5.68 -5.84
C LYS A 112 13.90 5.51 -5.03
N THR A 113 13.89 5.86 -3.76
CA THR A 113 12.69 5.78 -2.91
C THR A 113 11.61 6.75 -3.38
N ARG A 114 11.98 7.98 -3.78
CA ARG A 114 11.06 8.95 -4.40
C ARG A 114 10.43 8.41 -5.67
N LEU A 115 11.21 7.82 -6.58
CA LEU A 115 10.71 7.26 -7.84
C LEU A 115 9.79 6.05 -7.60
N VAL A 116 10.09 5.21 -6.61
CA VAL A 116 9.20 4.11 -6.22
C VAL A 116 7.89 4.65 -5.64
N ALA A 117 7.95 5.64 -4.75
CA ALA A 117 6.76 6.26 -4.16
C ALA A 117 5.91 6.97 -5.23
N GLU A 118 6.54 7.66 -6.18
CA GLU A 118 5.85 8.30 -7.31
C GLU A 118 5.11 7.27 -8.18
N ARG A 119 5.79 6.16 -8.52
CA ARG A 119 5.16 5.07 -9.28
C ARG A 119 4.00 4.43 -8.53
N ALA A 120 4.14 4.21 -7.23
CA ALA A 120 3.07 3.69 -6.39
C ALA A 120 1.87 4.65 -6.35
N LYS A 121 2.11 5.94 -6.16
CA LYS A 121 1.08 6.98 -6.17
C LYS A 121 0.39 7.08 -7.53
N LYS A 122 1.13 7.00 -8.64
CA LYS A 122 0.56 7.01 -10.00
C LYS A 122 -0.30 5.76 -10.23
N ALA A 123 0.15 4.58 -9.82
CA ALA A 123 -0.63 3.35 -9.93
C ALA A 123 -1.92 3.41 -9.09
N GLU A 124 -1.86 3.99 -7.89
CA GLU A 124 -3.04 4.21 -7.05
C GLU A 124 -4.02 5.19 -7.70
N GLN A 125 -3.53 6.30 -8.26
CA GLN A 125 -4.34 7.27 -9.00
C GLN A 125 -5.01 6.64 -10.22
N GLU A 126 -4.29 5.83 -10.99
CA GLU A 126 -4.84 5.10 -12.15
C GLU A 126 -5.90 4.09 -11.72
N LYS A 127 -5.67 3.35 -10.62
CA LYS A 127 -6.66 2.42 -10.04
C LYS A 127 -7.90 3.16 -9.55
N ALA A 128 -7.75 4.29 -8.86
CA ALA A 128 -8.87 5.11 -8.40
C ALA A 128 -9.66 5.70 -9.57
N ALA A 129 -8.97 6.18 -10.61
CA ALA A 129 -9.62 6.69 -11.82
C ALA A 129 -10.38 5.58 -12.57
N ALA A 130 -9.82 4.37 -12.65
CA ALA A 130 -10.49 3.21 -13.24
C ALA A 130 -11.72 2.80 -12.43
N ALA A 131 -11.63 2.77 -11.09
CA ALA A 131 -12.76 2.47 -10.22
C ALA A 131 -13.87 3.53 -10.33
N ALA A 132 -13.51 4.82 -10.42
CA ALA A 132 -14.47 5.90 -10.63
C ALA A 132 -15.21 5.77 -11.97
N LYS A 133 -14.49 5.47 -13.06
CA LYS A 133 -15.12 5.20 -14.36
C LYS A 133 -16.04 3.99 -14.32
N ALA A 134 -15.60 2.90 -13.71
CA ALA A 134 -16.44 1.71 -13.56
C ALA A 134 -17.70 1.98 -12.72
N ALA A 135 -17.60 2.81 -11.68
CA ALA A 135 -18.75 3.21 -10.86
C ALA A 135 -19.75 4.08 -11.65
N GLU A 136 -19.26 5.02 -12.47
CA GLU A 136 -20.08 5.84 -13.36
C GLU A 136 -20.78 4.99 -14.43
N ASP A 137 -20.05 4.08 -15.08
CA ASP A 137 -20.62 3.15 -16.06
C ASP A 137 -21.68 2.24 -15.44
N ALA A 138 -21.45 1.77 -14.20
CA ALA A 138 -22.42 0.99 -13.44
C ALA A 138 -23.68 1.80 -13.09
N ARG A 139 -23.53 3.08 -12.74
CA ARG A 139 -24.68 3.98 -12.49
C ARG A 139 -25.49 4.18 -13.75
N LEU A 140 -24.84 4.45 -14.88
CA LEU A 140 -25.51 4.62 -16.17
C LEU A 140 -26.21 3.32 -16.62
N ALA A 141 -25.60 2.15 -16.39
CA ALA A 141 -26.22 0.87 -16.68
C ALA A 141 -27.44 0.60 -15.78
N ALA A 142 -27.34 0.91 -14.49
CA ALA A 142 -28.45 0.78 -13.54
C ALA A 142 -29.60 1.73 -13.90
N GLU A 143 -29.30 2.96 -14.32
CA GLU A 143 -30.31 3.92 -14.76
C GLU A 143 -31.00 3.46 -16.07
N LYS A 144 -30.24 2.98 -17.05
CA LYS A 144 -30.82 2.36 -18.26
C LYS A 144 -31.69 1.15 -17.93
N ALA A 145 -31.26 0.31 -16.99
CA ALA A 145 -32.05 -0.84 -16.55
C ALA A 145 -33.38 -0.40 -15.90
N LYS A 146 -33.36 0.66 -15.07
CA LYS A 146 -34.58 1.27 -14.52
C LYS A 146 -35.49 1.80 -15.62
N GLN A 147 -34.96 2.54 -16.59
CA GLN A 147 -35.75 3.05 -17.72
C GLN A 147 -36.39 1.91 -18.54
N ILE A 148 -35.67 0.80 -18.74
CA ILE A 148 -36.21 -0.38 -19.44
C ILE A 148 -37.35 -1.02 -18.64
N GLU A 149 -37.20 -1.11 -17.32
CA GLU A 149 -38.22 -1.67 -16.43
C GLU A 149 -39.46 -0.78 -16.37
N GLU A 150 -39.29 0.53 -16.21
CA GLU A 150 -40.37 1.53 -16.24
C GLU A 150 -41.08 1.55 -17.61
N ALA A 151 -40.34 1.47 -18.72
CA ALA A 151 -40.93 1.35 -20.05
C ALA A 151 -41.73 0.05 -20.24
N LYS A 152 -41.28 -1.06 -19.66
CA LYS A 152 -42.03 -2.33 -19.65
C LYS A 152 -43.30 -2.22 -18.81
N ALA A 153 -43.22 -1.59 -17.63
CA ALA A 153 -44.36 -1.35 -16.77
C ALA A 153 -45.41 -0.45 -17.44
N ALA A 154 -44.98 0.66 -18.05
CA ALA A 154 -45.85 1.55 -18.81
C ALA A 154 -46.50 0.86 -20.02
N ALA A 155 -45.74 0.04 -20.77
CA ALA A 155 -46.28 -0.74 -21.88
C ALA A 155 -47.31 -1.79 -21.42
N ALA A 156 -47.08 -2.43 -20.26
CA ALA A 156 -48.04 -3.36 -19.67
C ALA A 156 -49.33 -2.65 -19.21
N GLU A 157 -49.21 -1.46 -18.61
CA GLU A 157 -50.36 -0.65 -18.22
C GLU A 157 -51.18 -0.20 -19.44
N GLN A 158 -50.51 0.25 -20.49
CA GLN A 158 -51.18 0.65 -21.73
C GLN A 158 -51.95 -0.51 -22.36
N ARG A 159 -51.33 -1.70 -22.45
CA ARG A 159 -52.03 -2.91 -22.92
C ARG A 159 -53.23 -3.27 -22.06
N ARG A 160 -53.17 -3.03 -20.75
CA ARG A 160 -54.31 -3.23 -19.85
C ARG A 160 -55.46 -2.27 -20.17
N LYS A 161 -55.16 -0.98 -20.37
CA LYS A 161 -56.13 0.04 -20.75
C LYS A 161 -56.76 -0.26 -22.12
N ASP A 162 -55.95 -0.65 -23.10
CA ASP A 162 -56.42 -1.01 -24.43
C ASP A 162 -57.31 -2.27 -24.40
N ALA A 163 -56.96 -3.28 -23.60
CA ALA A 163 -57.77 -4.48 -23.41
C ALA A 163 -59.10 -4.17 -22.70
N GLU A 164 -59.10 -3.30 -21.70
CA GLU A 164 -60.30 -2.83 -21.00
C GLU A 164 -61.23 -2.05 -21.94
N ALA A 165 -60.68 -1.14 -22.74
CA ALA A 165 -61.44 -0.40 -23.75
C ALA A 165 -62.02 -1.32 -24.83
N ALA A 166 -61.25 -2.32 -25.30
CA ALA A 166 -61.74 -3.31 -26.25
C ALA A 166 -62.86 -4.18 -25.64
N ALA A 167 -62.75 -4.58 -24.38
CA ALA A 167 -63.79 -5.32 -23.67
C ALA A 167 -65.06 -4.47 -23.49
N ALA A 168 -64.93 -3.19 -23.12
CA ALA A 168 -66.05 -2.26 -23.00
C ALA A 168 -66.77 -2.07 -24.35
N LYS A 169 -66.01 -1.90 -25.45
CA LYS A 169 -66.58 -1.81 -26.80
C LYS A 169 -67.29 -3.11 -27.20
N ALA A 170 -66.69 -4.27 -26.95
CA ALA A 170 -67.30 -5.57 -27.25
C ALA A 170 -68.60 -5.81 -26.46
N LEU A 171 -68.67 -5.35 -25.20
CA LEU A 171 -69.90 -5.37 -24.40
C LEU A 171 -70.95 -4.42 -24.97
N ALA A 172 -70.59 -3.21 -25.39
CA ALA A 172 -71.51 -2.28 -26.04
C ALA A 172 -72.07 -2.85 -27.36
N ASP A 173 -71.20 -3.45 -28.19
CA ASP A 173 -71.59 -4.10 -29.45
C ASP A 173 -72.51 -5.31 -29.19
N LYS A 174 -72.27 -6.11 -28.14
CA LYS A 174 -73.17 -7.19 -27.73
C LYS A 174 -74.53 -6.67 -27.28
N LEU A 175 -74.56 -5.66 -26.41
CA LEU A 175 -75.82 -5.05 -25.96
C LEU A 175 -76.62 -4.45 -27.13
N ALA A 176 -75.95 -3.84 -28.11
CA ALA A 176 -76.60 -3.33 -29.32
C ALA A 176 -77.17 -4.48 -30.18
N LYS A 177 -76.44 -5.58 -30.36
CA LYS A 177 -76.92 -6.78 -31.06
C LYS A 177 -78.07 -7.46 -30.34
N ASP A 178 -77.99 -7.62 -29.03
CA ASP A 178 -79.05 -8.23 -28.22
C ASP A 178 -80.31 -7.37 -28.23
N LYS A 179 -80.18 -6.04 -28.20
CA LYS A 179 -81.30 -5.11 -28.37
C LYS A 179 -81.92 -5.20 -29.77
N ALA A 180 -81.10 -5.27 -30.82
CA ALA A 180 -81.59 -5.46 -32.19
C ALA A 180 -82.25 -6.83 -32.39
N ALA A 181 -81.72 -7.89 -31.77
CA ALA A 181 -82.31 -9.22 -31.77
C ALA A 181 -83.62 -9.27 -30.98
N ALA A 182 -83.71 -8.58 -29.84
CA ALA A 182 -84.95 -8.44 -29.07
C ALA A 182 -86.02 -7.65 -29.85
N GLU A 183 -85.62 -6.64 -30.63
CA GLU A 183 -86.53 -5.87 -31.47
C GLU A 183 -87.01 -6.70 -32.70
N LEU A 184 -86.13 -7.51 -33.29
CA LEU A 184 -86.49 -8.50 -34.32
C LEU A 184 -87.39 -9.62 -33.77
N ALA A 185 -87.11 -10.11 -32.55
CA ALA A 185 -87.94 -11.10 -31.87
C ALA A 185 -89.30 -10.52 -31.46
N ALA A 186 -89.39 -9.26 -31.04
CA ALA A 186 -90.66 -8.59 -30.77
C ALA A 186 -91.49 -8.38 -32.05
N LYS A 187 -90.85 -8.15 -33.21
CA LYS A 187 -91.51 -8.12 -34.52
C LYS A 187 -91.96 -9.51 -34.99
N GLN A 188 -91.18 -10.56 -34.71
CA GLN A 188 -91.53 -11.95 -35.05
C GLN A 188 -92.58 -12.54 -34.10
N ALA A 189 -92.63 -12.12 -32.84
CA ALA A 189 -93.66 -12.49 -31.86
C ALA A 189 -95.02 -11.82 -32.12
N ALA A 190 -95.06 -10.76 -32.94
CA ALA A 190 -96.31 -10.15 -33.42
C ALA A 190 -96.97 -10.95 -34.57
N GLU A 191 -96.35 -12.01 -35.11
CA GLU A 191 -96.88 -12.78 -36.25
C GLU A 191 -97.05 -14.29 -36.01
N LYS A 192 -96.86 -14.84 -34.80
CA LYS A 192 -97.32 -16.22 -34.50
C LYS A 192 -97.54 -16.45 -33.00
N GLN A 193 -98.80 -16.47 -32.60
CA GLN A 193 -99.28 -17.17 -31.42
C GLN A 193 -99.22 -18.69 -31.67
N ALA A 194 -98.42 -19.42 -30.88
CA ALA A 194 -98.71 -20.76 -30.37
C ALA A 194 -97.49 -21.31 -29.61
N SER A 195 -97.66 -21.49 -28.30
CA SER A 195 -96.86 -22.33 -27.38
C SER A 195 -96.91 -23.82 -27.82
N PRO A 196 -96.19 -24.81 -27.21
CA PRO A 196 -95.56 -24.81 -25.88
C PRO A 196 -94.23 -25.61 -25.68
N ASN A 197 -93.70 -25.48 -24.45
CA ASN A 197 -93.02 -26.46 -23.59
C ASN A 197 -91.94 -27.43 -24.15
N VAL A 198 -90.72 -27.35 -23.60
CA VAL A 198 -89.92 -28.52 -23.14
C VAL A 198 -89.02 -28.14 -21.96
N GLU A 199 -89.21 -28.84 -20.84
CA GLU A 199 -88.31 -28.96 -19.70
C GLU A 199 -87.02 -29.71 -20.09
N GLN A 200 -85.86 -29.23 -19.64
CA GLN A 200 -84.68 -30.09 -19.43
C GLN A 200 -83.74 -29.50 -18.38
N ASN A 201 -83.46 -30.32 -17.37
CA ASN A 201 -82.70 -30.02 -16.17
C ASN A 201 -81.61 -31.11 -16.06
N ILE A 202 -80.33 -30.74 -16.17
CA ILE A 202 -79.13 -31.55 -15.91
C ILE A 202 -78.02 -30.49 -15.65
N ALA A 203 -77.17 -30.47 -14.62
CA ALA A 203 -76.72 -31.48 -13.69
C ALA A 203 -76.42 -30.85 -12.31
N ALA A 204 -76.72 -31.60 -11.25
CA ALA A 204 -76.18 -31.39 -9.93
C ALA A 204 -74.73 -31.89 -9.83
N VAL A 205 -73.88 -31.18 -9.08
CA VAL A 205 -72.86 -31.81 -8.22
C VAL A 205 -72.84 -31.05 -6.90
N THR A 206 -73.47 -31.66 -5.91
CA THR A 206 -73.35 -31.38 -4.47
C THR A 206 -72.07 -32.02 -3.89
N PRO A 207 -71.69 -31.66 -2.64
CA PRO A 207 -70.33 -31.65 -2.15
C PRO A 207 -69.90 -33.00 -1.55
N SER A 208 -68.60 -33.24 -1.49
CA SER A 208 -68.03 -34.23 -0.57
C SER A 208 -66.91 -33.58 0.24
N SER A 209 -67.23 -33.33 1.50
CA SER A 209 -66.27 -33.19 2.58
C SER A 209 -65.58 -34.52 2.84
N THR A 210 -64.29 -34.48 3.22
CA THR A 210 -63.52 -35.33 4.19
C THR A 210 -62.05 -35.45 3.71
N PRO A 211 -61.02 -35.34 4.57
CA PRO A 211 -60.61 -34.29 5.52
C PRO A 211 -59.43 -33.43 4.97
N PRO A 212 -59.00 -32.33 5.62
CA PRO A 212 -57.96 -31.45 5.07
C PRO A 212 -56.59 -32.12 5.12
N ALA A 213 -56.15 -32.71 4.01
CA ALA A 213 -54.72 -32.91 3.79
C ALA A 213 -54.16 -31.51 3.52
N MET A 214 -53.42 -30.96 4.49
CA MET A 214 -52.78 -29.64 4.39
C MET A 214 -52.18 -29.46 3.00
N SER A 215 -52.42 -28.31 2.37
CA SER A 215 -51.90 -28.03 1.04
C SER A 215 -50.37 -28.23 1.04
N PRO A 216 -49.76 -28.69 -0.06
CA PRO A 216 -48.30 -28.85 -0.15
C PRO A 216 -47.51 -27.59 0.24
N GLN A 217 -48.13 -26.42 0.08
CA GLN A 217 -47.60 -25.11 0.46
C GLN A 217 -47.66 -24.91 1.99
N GLU A 218 -48.76 -25.32 2.64
CA GLU A 218 -48.88 -25.28 4.10
C GLU A 218 -47.92 -26.26 4.78
N THR A 219 -47.73 -27.46 4.23
CA THR A 219 -46.75 -28.42 4.76
C THR A 219 -45.34 -27.87 4.63
N THR A 220 -45.01 -27.25 3.49
CA THR A 220 -43.73 -26.57 3.28
C THR A 220 -43.50 -25.45 4.29
N ARG A 221 -44.52 -24.61 4.51
CA ARG A 221 -44.47 -23.49 5.45
C ARG A 221 -44.28 -23.96 6.90
N LEU A 222 -44.95 -25.04 7.30
CA LEU A 222 -44.79 -25.64 8.62
C LEU A 222 -43.39 -26.22 8.81
N VAL A 223 -42.86 -26.98 7.83
CA VAL A 223 -41.50 -27.53 7.88
C VAL A 223 -40.47 -26.41 7.99
N GLN A 224 -40.63 -25.33 7.22
CA GLN A 224 -39.76 -24.15 7.32
C GLN A 224 -39.84 -23.48 8.70
N SER A 225 -41.04 -23.32 9.26
CA SER A 225 -41.22 -22.72 10.58
C SER A 225 -40.57 -23.55 11.69
N GLU A 226 -40.63 -24.87 11.59
CA GLU A 226 -40.00 -25.79 12.54
C GLU A 226 -38.48 -25.84 12.36
N LEU A 227 -37.98 -25.79 11.11
CA LEU A 227 -36.55 -25.67 10.82
C LEU A 227 -35.97 -24.37 11.39
N ARG A 228 -36.75 -23.27 11.44
CA ARG A 228 -36.34 -22.06 12.16
C ARG A 228 -36.32 -22.25 13.67
N ARG A 229 -37.34 -22.90 14.24
CA ARG A 229 -37.43 -23.15 15.69
C ARG A 229 -36.23 -23.94 16.21
N VAL A 230 -35.75 -24.91 15.42
CA VAL A 230 -34.54 -25.69 15.77
C VAL A 230 -33.22 -24.96 15.43
N GLY A 231 -33.28 -23.79 14.78
CA GLY A 231 -32.14 -22.95 14.45
C GLY A 231 -31.44 -23.29 13.12
N CYS A 232 -31.98 -24.20 12.31
CA CYS A 232 -31.38 -24.62 11.04
C CYS A 232 -31.71 -23.71 9.86
N LEU A 233 -32.86 -23.00 9.91
CA LEU A 233 -33.29 -22.06 8.88
C LEU A 233 -33.27 -20.63 9.42
N THR A 234 -32.70 -19.71 8.66
CA THR A 234 -32.68 -18.26 8.97
C THR A 234 -33.58 -17.45 8.05
N ALA A 235 -34.08 -18.05 6.96
CA ALA A 235 -34.99 -17.43 6.01
C ALA A 235 -36.47 -17.51 6.45
N SER A 236 -37.30 -16.66 5.86
CA SER A 236 -38.76 -16.62 6.06
C SER A 236 -39.44 -17.92 5.58
N ALA A 237 -40.62 -18.20 6.14
CA ALA A 237 -41.37 -19.45 5.90
C ALA A 237 -42.51 -19.05 4.98
N ASP A 238 -42.15 -18.94 3.71
CA ASP A 238 -43.01 -18.36 2.70
C ASP A 238 -43.78 -19.44 1.94
N GLY A 239 -43.55 -20.72 2.27
CA GLY A 239 -44.20 -21.86 1.61
C GLY A 239 -43.51 -22.33 0.35
N ASP A 240 -42.39 -21.68 -0.04
CA ASP A 240 -41.58 -22.05 -1.20
C ASP A 240 -40.40 -22.94 -0.83
N TRP A 241 -40.40 -24.19 -1.31
CA TRP A 241 -39.31 -25.13 -1.06
C TRP A 241 -38.08 -24.84 -1.94
N ASN A 242 -37.25 -23.91 -1.49
CA ASN A 242 -36.09 -23.40 -2.21
C ASN A 242 -34.75 -23.96 -1.69
N ALA A 243 -33.64 -23.60 -2.35
CA ALA A 243 -32.28 -24.03 -1.98
C ALA A 243 -31.87 -23.68 -0.54
N SER A 244 -32.48 -22.67 0.08
CA SER A 244 -32.26 -22.36 1.51
C SER A 244 -32.89 -23.43 2.39
N SER A 245 -34.14 -23.79 2.11
CA SER A 245 -34.89 -24.82 2.84
C SER A 245 -34.25 -26.20 2.72
N GLN A 246 -33.80 -26.56 1.52
CA GLN A 246 -33.09 -27.83 1.27
C GLN A 246 -31.77 -27.93 2.06
N ARG A 247 -31.01 -26.84 2.12
CA ARG A 247 -29.76 -26.77 2.91
C ARG A 247 -30.05 -26.89 4.40
N SER A 248 -31.09 -26.24 4.90
CA SER A 248 -31.51 -26.33 6.31
C SER A 248 -31.95 -27.74 6.70
N LEU A 249 -32.66 -28.45 5.82
CA LEU A 249 -33.01 -29.86 6.06
C LEU A 249 -31.78 -30.79 6.00
N THR A 250 -30.82 -30.49 5.12
CA THR A 250 -29.54 -31.21 5.06
C THR A 250 -28.73 -31.04 6.35
N LEU A 251 -28.71 -29.81 6.89
CA LEU A 251 -28.09 -29.51 8.17
C LEU A 251 -28.78 -30.27 9.30
N PHE A 252 -30.13 -30.24 9.33
CA PHE A 252 -30.92 -31.01 10.29
C PHE A 252 -30.56 -32.50 10.27
N ASN A 253 -30.53 -33.12 9.09
CA ASN A 253 -30.13 -34.52 8.94
C ASN A 253 -28.75 -34.82 9.51
N LYS A 254 -27.76 -33.97 9.24
CA LYS A 254 -26.39 -34.14 9.71
C LYS A 254 -26.27 -34.18 11.24
N TYR A 255 -27.00 -33.31 11.93
CA TYR A 255 -26.85 -33.13 13.38
C TYR A 255 -27.90 -33.88 14.21
N ALA A 256 -29.08 -34.16 13.63
CA ALA A 256 -30.10 -35.02 14.24
C ALA A 256 -29.84 -36.51 13.98
N GLY A 257 -28.90 -36.85 13.09
CA GLY A 257 -28.60 -38.21 12.67
C GLY A 257 -29.71 -38.84 11.82
N THR A 258 -30.53 -38.02 11.16
CA THR A 258 -31.67 -38.46 10.35
C THR A 258 -31.32 -38.48 8.85
N LYS A 259 -32.13 -39.18 8.05
CA LYS A 259 -31.91 -39.33 6.59
C LYS A 259 -33.18 -38.97 5.79
N PHE A 260 -33.69 -37.76 5.97
CA PHE A 260 -34.81 -37.26 5.14
C PHE A 260 -34.31 -36.76 3.79
N ASP A 261 -35.13 -36.83 2.74
CA ASP A 261 -34.78 -36.26 1.43
C ASP A 261 -34.76 -34.72 1.50
N PRO A 262 -33.62 -34.06 1.24
CA PRO A 262 -33.54 -32.60 1.23
C PRO A 262 -34.45 -31.93 0.20
N LYS A 263 -34.83 -32.63 -0.88
CA LYS A 263 -35.59 -32.05 -1.99
C LYS A 263 -37.09 -32.02 -1.77
N LEU A 264 -37.59 -32.68 -0.72
CA LEU A 264 -39.03 -32.82 -0.47
C LEU A 264 -39.40 -32.40 0.96
N ALA A 265 -40.31 -31.44 1.08
CA ALA A 265 -41.01 -31.18 2.34
C ALA A 265 -42.07 -32.25 2.55
N SER A 266 -41.90 -33.07 3.60
CA SER A 266 -42.83 -34.16 3.92
C SER A 266 -43.37 -34.04 5.34
N ILE A 267 -44.57 -34.57 5.58
CA ILE A 267 -45.19 -34.58 6.90
C ILE A 267 -44.37 -35.40 7.91
N ASN A 268 -43.74 -36.48 7.46
CA ASN A 268 -42.84 -37.30 8.27
C ASN A 268 -41.59 -36.50 8.72
N THR A 269 -41.08 -35.64 7.84
CA THR A 269 -39.99 -34.71 8.17
C THR A 269 -40.45 -33.70 9.23
N LEU A 270 -41.68 -33.17 9.11
CA LEU A 270 -42.25 -32.21 10.06
C LEU A 270 -42.33 -32.79 11.47
N ASP A 271 -42.90 -33.99 11.62
CA ASP A 271 -43.07 -34.62 12.94
C ASP A 271 -41.72 -34.94 13.61
N ALA A 272 -40.73 -35.36 12.81
CA ALA A 272 -39.38 -35.60 13.32
C ALA A 272 -38.67 -34.33 13.81
N ILE A 273 -38.91 -33.19 13.16
CA ILE A 273 -38.36 -31.89 13.60
C ILE A 273 -39.09 -31.41 14.86
N LYS A 274 -40.41 -31.61 14.95
CA LYS A 274 -41.21 -31.27 16.14
C LYS A 274 -40.83 -32.09 17.37
N ALA A 275 -40.43 -33.35 17.18
CA ALA A 275 -39.95 -34.22 18.25
C ALA A 275 -38.60 -33.78 18.86
N LYS A 276 -37.91 -32.79 18.28
CA LYS A 276 -36.65 -32.24 18.83
C LYS A 276 -36.91 -30.97 19.65
N PRO A 277 -36.34 -30.85 20.87
CA PRO A 277 -36.45 -29.62 21.65
C PRO A 277 -35.75 -28.45 20.93
N GLY A 278 -36.32 -27.25 21.02
CA GLY A 278 -35.84 -26.06 20.31
C GLY A 278 -34.46 -25.61 20.81
N VAL A 279 -33.66 -25.06 19.89
CA VAL A 279 -32.34 -24.45 20.11
C VAL A 279 -31.45 -25.24 21.09
N SER A 280 -30.97 -26.40 20.67
CA SER A 280 -29.83 -27.01 21.37
C SER A 280 -28.59 -26.17 21.07
N ALA A 281 -27.81 -25.80 22.10
CA ALA A 281 -26.59 -25.00 21.99
C ALA A 281 -25.56 -25.56 20.98
N ARG A 282 -25.68 -26.84 20.61
CA ARG A 282 -24.87 -27.48 19.55
C ARG A 282 -25.14 -26.93 18.15
N TRP A 283 -26.27 -26.27 17.92
CA TRP A 283 -26.76 -25.86 16.60
C TRP A 283 -26.57 -24.37 16.32
N SER A 284 -26.40 -23.55 17.37
CA SER A 284 -26.22 -22.10 17.26
C SER A 284 -24.83 -21.69 16.76
N ALA A 285 -23.84 -22.58 16.82
CA ALA A 285 -22.45 -22.27 16.44
C ALA A 285 -22.20 -22.15 14.93
N ILE A 286 -23.23 -22.33 14.09
CA ILE A 286 -23.09 -22.36 12.62
C ILE A 286 -23.76 -21.15 11.96
N THR A 287 -24.79 -20.57 12.58
CA THR A 287 -25.46 -19.36 12.04
C THR A 287 -24.61 -18.10 12.19
N ASP A 288 -23.57 -18.11 13.02
CA ASP A 288 -22.63 -17.00 13.19
C ASP A 288 -21.44 -17.03 12.21
N SER A 289 -21.31 -18.09 11.40
CA SER A 289 -20.30 -18.13 10.33
C SER A 289 -20.86 -17.49 9.06
N ARG A 290 -21.00 -16.16 9.09
CA ARG A 290 -21.22 -15.32 7.90
C ARG A 290 -20.07 -15.55 6.92
N PRO A 291 -20.31 -15.89 5.63
CA PRO A 291 -19.29 -15.69 4.62
C PRO A 291 -19.08 -14.19 4.46
N MET A 292 -17.93 -13.69 4.91
CA MET A 292 -17.42 -12.36 4.54
C MET A 292 -17.46 -12.27 3.02
N ALA A 293 -18.37 -11.45 2.50
CA ALA A 293 -18.43 -11.12 1.10
C ALA A 293 -17.12 -10.39 0.74
N THR A 294 -16.24 -11.08 0.03
CA THR A 294 -15.12 -10.48 -0.70
C THR A 294 -15.70 -9.53 -1.74
N HIS A 295 -15.64 -8.23 -1.47
CA HIS A 295 -15.74 -7.21 -2.50
C HIS A 295 -14.32 -6.88 -2.97
N VAL A 296 -14.10 -7.22 -4.25
CA VAL A 296 -13.03 -6.80 -5.19
C VAL A 296 -11.61 -7.28 -4.88
#